data_AF-A0A3R7YHT7-F1
#
_entry.id   AF-A0A3R7YHT7-F1
#
_cell.length_a   1.000
_cell.length_b   1.000
_cell.length_c   1.000
_cell.angle_alpha   90.00
_cell.angle_beta   90.00
_cell.angle_gamma   90.00
#
_symmetry.space_group_name_H-M   'P 1'
#
loop_
_entity.id
_entity.type
_entity.pdbx_description
1 polymer ?
#
loop_
_entity_poly.entity_id
_entity_poly.type
_entity_poly.pdbx_seq_one_letter_code
_entity_poly.pdbx_strand_id
1 'polypeptide(L)'
;MPRARRPATTSLVLVRAVKGGSPHDSTSPHFHSQIPVVYASNRPRLTLGQKAQIPAHHVAIDNYTFTATCAWVVREFGSLCICQVSRIVRDGRNHDMANIDNAAANIRRNIKAPQQPEIDSQLAAWVVNANDKGASITGQVIKRKGQLLERELNLDGSIRFSNGWLHRFQQHNTFKMYRMHGEAASANSAVVQDGRTAL
;
A
#
# COMPACT_ATOMS: atom_id res chain seq x y z
N MET A 1 22.80 -15.30 -37.22
CA MET A 1 22.59 -16.76 -37.09
C MET A 1 23.85 -17.46 -37.58
N PRO A 2 24.30 -18.61 -37.04
CA PRO A 2 23.71 -19.52 -36.02
C PRO A 2 24.23 -19.23 -34.58
N ARG A 3 23.59 -19.63 -33.47
CA ARG A 3 23.50 -20.98 -32.81
C ARG A 3 24.87 -21.61 -32.46
N ALA A 4 25.09 -22.29 -31.32
CA ALA A 4 24.32 -22.50 -30.08
C ALA A 4 25.16 -23.34 -29.07
N ARG A 5 24.53 -23.78 -27.97
CA ARG A 5 24.87 -24.92 -27.06
C ARG A 5 25.66 -24.60 -25.78
N ARG A 6 24.95 -24.71 -24.64
CA ARG A 6 25.50 -25.24 -23.37
C ARG A 6 25.84 -26.73 -23.59
N PRO A 7 26.86 -27.31 -22.92
CA PRO A 7 26.73 -27.88 -21.55
C PRO A 7 27.99 -27.60 -20.67
N ALA A 8 28.16 -28.03 -19.41
CA ALA A 8 27.31 -28.66 -18.39
C ALA A 8 27.86 -28.39 -16.96
N THR A 9 27.12 -28.83 -15.93
CA THR A 9 27.53 -29.38 -14.62
C THR A 9 29.01 -29.31 -14.20
N THR A 10 29.29 -28.58 -13.12
CA THR A 10 30.39 -28.90 -12.17
C THR A 10 29.80 -29.07 -10.78
N SER A 11 29.93 -30.27 -10.22
CA SER A 11 29.56 -30.58 -8.84
C SER A 11 30.54 -29.93 -7.85
N LEU A 12 30.03 -29.42 -6.72
CA LEU A 12 30.86 -29.26 -5.52
C LEU A 12 30.57 -30.41 -4.54
N VAL A 13 31.59 -31.21 -4.27
CA VAL A 13 31.57 -32.26 -3.24
C VAL A 13 32.01 -31.62 -1.92
N LEU A 14 31.19 -31.76 -0.88
CA LEU A 14 31.57 -31.35 0.48
C LEU A 14 32.36 -32.50 1.15
N VAL A 15 33.66 -32.30 1.36
CA VAL A 15 34.54 -33.27 2.04
C VAL A 15 34.56 -32.99 3.55
N ARG A 16 34.56 -34.07 4.35
CA ARG A 16 34.61 -34.03 5.83
C ARG A 16 35.85 -33.34 6.37
N ALA A 17 35.67 -32.54 7.41
CA ALA A 17 36.67 -32.40 8.47
C ALA A 17 36.31 -33.36 9.62
N VAL A 18 37.22 -34.27 9.96
CA VAL A 18 37.11 -35.12 11.16
C VAL A 18 37.93 -34.49 12.28
N LYS A 19 37.32 -34.34 13.46
CA LYS A 19 38.04 -34.42 14.75
C LYS A 19 37.23 -35.32 15.68
N GLY A 20 37.89 -36.37 16.19
CA GLY A 20 37.29 -37.35 17.08
C GLY A 20 37.23 -36.89 18.53
N GLY A 21 36.40 -37.58 19.32
CA GLY A 21 36.22 -37.37 20.76
C GLY A 21 35.06 -38.22 21.27
N SER A 22 35.38 -39.36 21.86
CA SER A 22 34.47 -40.31 22.53
C SER A 22 35.03 -40.60 23.94
N PRO A 23 34.27 -41.23 24.86
CA PRO A 23 32.82 -41.49 24.95
C PRO A 23 32.22 -41.12 26.34
N HIS A 24 30.98 -41.58 26.61
CA HIS A 24 30.28 -41.62 27.92
C HIS A 24 29.77 -40.24 28.40
N ASP A 25 28.46 -40.00 28.58
CA ASP A 25 27.59 -40.77 29.48
C ASP A 25 26.11 -40.88 29.02
N SER A 26 25.33 -41.73 29.69
CA SER A 26 23.98 -42.14 29.30
C SER A 26 22.88 -41.53 30.17
N THR A 27 22.25 -40.43 29.74
CA THR A 27 20.96 -39.99 30.32
C THR A 27 20.04 -39.41 29.25
N SER A 28 18.85 -40.02 29.10
CA SER A 28 17.77 -39.50 28.26
C SER A 28 16.83 -38.62 29.09
N PRO A 29 16.51 -37.39 28.63
CA PRO A 29 15.24 -36.79 29.02
C PRO A 29 14.48 -36.17 27.83
N HIS A 30 13.18 -36.47 27.79
CA HIS A 30 12.09 -35.78 27.11
C HIS A 30 12.43 -34.68 26.08
N PHE A 31 12.27 -35.04 24.80
CA PHE A 31 12.28 -34.11 23.67
C PHE A 31 10.99 -33.24 23.64
N HIS A 32 10.86 -32.31 24.59
CA HIS A 32 9.97 -31.17 24.39
C HIS A 32 10.58 -30.32 23.26
N SER A 33 9.93 -30.30 22.10
CA SER A 33 10.37 -29.59 20.92
C SER A 33 10.33 -28.08 21.14
N GLN A 34 11.42 -27.54 21.69
CA GLN A 34 11.69 -26.11 21.66
C GLN A 34 11.89 -25.69 20.20
N ILE A 35 10.81 -25.27 19.55
CA ILE A 35 10.86 -24.54 18.29
C ILE A 35 11.75 -23.31 18.57
N PRO A 36 12.88 -23.13 17.87
CA PRO A 36 13.74 -22.00 18.12
C PRO A 36 12.99 -20.73 17.75
N VAL A 37 12.60 -19.94 18.75
CA VAL A 37 11.93 -18.66 18.55
C VAL A 37 12.97 -17.65 18.11
N VAL A 38 13.34 -17.72 16.82
CA VAL A 38 14.26 -16.77 16.19
C VAL A 38 13.53 -15.43 16.11
N TYR A 39 13.72 -14.58 17.13
CA TYR A 39 13.19 -13.23 17.19
C TYR A 39 13.89 -12.31 16.17
N ALA A 40 13.60 -12.52 14.89
CA ALA A 40 13.91 -11.54 13.86
C ALA A 40 13.20 -10.23 14.21
N SER A 41 13.97 -9.20 14.56
CA SER A 41 13.51 -7.91 15.07
C SER A 41 12.79 -7.04 14.04
N ASN A 42 12.55 -7.56 12.84
CA ASN A 42 11.77 -6.92 11.80
C ASN A 42 10.36 -7.53 11.75
N ARG A 43 9.39 -6.92 12.45
CA ARG A 43 7.97 -7.27 12.33
C ARG A 43 7.39 -6.54 11.10
N PRO A 44 7.22 -7.19 9.93
CA PRO A 44 6.70 -6.51 8.75
C PRO A 44 5.31 -5.93 9.05
N ARG A 45 5.15 -4.62 8.90
CA ARG A 45 3.81 -3.99 8.91
C ARG A 45 3.16 -4.22 7.56
N LEU A 46 2.16 -5.10 7.53
CA LEU A 46 1.43 -5.45 6.32
C LEU A 46 0.65 -4.26 5.76
N THR A 47 0.53 -4.24 4.43
CA THR A 47 -0.25 -3.26 3.68
C THR A 47 -1.75 -3.50 3.87
N LEU A 48 -2.60 -2.53 3.49
CA LEU A 48 -4.05 -2.70 3.56
C LEU A 48 -4.54 -3.78 2.58
N GLY A 49 -3.94 -3.84 1.39
CA GLY A 49 -4.19 -4.90 0.41
C GLY A 49 -3.84 -6.29 0.96
N GLN A 50 -2.67 -6.46 1.57
CA GLN A 50 -2.29 -7.73 2.22
C GLN A 50 -3.26 -8.10 3.35
N LYS A 51 -3.68 -7.13 4.18
CA LYS A 51 -4.65 -7.37 5.26
C LYS A 51 -6.03 -7.77 4.73
N ALA A 52 -6.48 -7.22 3.61
CA ALA A 52 -7.77 -7.56 2.99
C ALA A 52 -7.83 -9.03 2.52
N GLN A 53 -6.69 -9.65 2.20
CA GLN A 53 -6.64 -11.07 1.82
C GLN A 53 -6.81 -12.02 3.01
N ILE A 54 -6.51 -11.58 4.25
CA ILE A 54 -6.50 -12.44 5.44
C ILE A 54 -7.92 -12.93 5.82
N PRO A 55 -8.97 -12.09 5.89
CA PRO A 55 -10.33 -12.57 6.13
C PRO A 55 -10.84 -13.53 5.06
N ALA A 56 -10.59 -13.22 3.78
CA ALA A 56 -10.99 -14.07 2.66
C ALA A 56 -10.34 -15.46 2.73
N HIS A 57 -9.02 -15.51 3.00
CA HIS A 57 -8.31 -16.78 3.20
C HIS A 57 -8.75 -17.50 4.49
N HIS A 58 -9.12 -16.79 5.56
CA HIS A 58 -9.59 -17.41 6.79
C HIS A 58 -10.89 -18.20 6.59
N VAL A 59 -11.82 -17.67 5.81
CA VAL A 59 -13.11 -18.32 5.48
C VAL A 59 -12.93 -19.46 4.47
N ALA A 60 -11.94 -19.36 3.58
CA ALA A 60 -11.68 -20.36 2.54
C ALA A 60 -10.90 -21.62 3.01
N ILE A 61 -10.41 -21.67 4.25
CA ILE A 61 -9.74 -22.85 4.81
C ILE A 61 -10.78 -23.84 5.37
N ASP A 62 -10.70 -25.09 4.95
CA ASP A 62 -11.38 -26.22 5.61
C ASP A 62 -10.98 -26.29 7.08
N ASN A 63 -11.94 -26.07 7.98
CA ASN A 63 -11.73 -25.84 9.42
C ASN A 63 -10.97 -24.53 9.71
N TYR A 64 -11.69 -23.40 9.63
CA TYR A 64 -11.18 -22.04 9.83
C TYR A 64 -10.51 -21.81 11.20
N THR A 65 -9.21 -22.09 11.31
CA THR A 65 -8.42 -21.84 12.53
C THR A 65 -7.46 -20.68 12.34
N PHE A 66 -7.33 -19.84 13.39
CA PHE A 66 -6.35 -18.74 13.38
C PHE A 66 -4.91 -19.25 13.26
N THR A 67 -4.62 -20.47 13.74
CA THR A 67 -3.30 -21.11 13.61
C THR A 67 -2.98 -21.43 12.16
N ALA A 68 -3.89 -22.10 11.42
CA ALA A 68 -3.69 -22.40 10.00
C ALA A 68 -3.57 -21.11 9.16
N THR A 69 -4.43 -20.13 9.45
CA THR A 69 -4.37 -18.82 8.79
C THR A 69 -3.06 -18.09 9.08
N CYS A 70 -2.54 -18.17 10.31
CA CYS A 70 -1.25 -17.60 10.68
C CYS A 70 -0.08 -18.28 9.97
N ALA A 71 -0.11 -19.61 9.82
CA ALA A 71 0.91 -20.35 9.08
C ALA A 71 0.95 -19.93 7.60
N TRP A 72 -0.22 -19.78 6.96
CA TRP A 72 -0.30 -19.23 5.61
C TRP A 72 0.25 -17.80 5.51
N VAL A 73 -0.19 -16.90 6.40
CA VAL A 73 0.31 -15.50 6.44
C VAL A 73 1.82 -15.44 6.59
N VAL A 74 2.41 -16.26 7.46
CA VAL A 74 3.88 -16.28 7.69
C VAL A 74 4.63 -16.71 6.44
N ARG A 75 4.08 -17.65 5.68
CA ARG A 75 4.62 -18.10 4.39
C ARG A 75 4.50 -17.03 3.29
N GLU A 76 3.38 -16.30 3.26
CA GLU A 76 3.04 -15.37 2.16
C GLU A 76 3.61 -13.95 2.36
N PHE A 77 3.51 -13.41 3.58
CA PHE A 77 3.83 -12.00 3.89
C PHE A 77 4.92 -11.84 4.96
N GLY A 78 5.41 -12.94 5.53
CA GLY A 78 6.38 -12.94 6.63
C GLY A 78 5.76 -12.83 8.02
N SER A 79 6.62 -12.66 9.02
CA SER A 79 6.30 -12.84 10.45
C SER A 79 5.12 -12.00 10.97
N LEU A 80 4.09 -12.68 11.47
CA LEU A 80 2.87 -12.12 12.05
C LEU A 80 2.39 -13.08 13.18
N CYS A 81 1.88 -12.58 14.32
CA CYS A 81 1.36 -13.44 15.40
C CYS A 81 -0.12 -13.85 15.23
N ILE A 82 -0.51 -15.01 15.76
CA ILE A 82 -1.92 -15.46 15.82
C ILE A 82 -2.84 -14.36 16.39
N CYS A 83 -2.37 -13.61 17.39
CA CYS A 83 -3.05 -12.44 17.95
C CYS A 83 -3.39 -11.33 16.93
N GLN A 84 -2.48 -11.04 16.00
CA GLN A 84 -2.68 -10.06 14.94
C GLN A 84 -3.59 -10.60 13.83
N VAL A 85 -3.51 -11.89 13.48
CA VAL A 85 -4.45 -12.52 12.54
C VAL A 85 -5.86 -12.39 13.08
N SER A 86 -6.08 -12.81 14.33
CA SER A 86 -7.39 -12.75 14.98
C SER A 86 -7.92 -11.32 15.05
N ARG A 87 -7.05 -10.34 15.35
CA ARG A 87 -7.42 -8.92 15.32
C ARG A 87 -7.81 -8.42 13.93
N ILE A 88 -7.12 -8.84 12.87
CA ILE A 88 -7.41 -8.43 11.48
C ILE A 88 -8.70 -9.08 10.97
N VAL A 89 -8.90 -10.38 11.22
CA VAL A 89 -10.14 -11.10 10.84
C VAL A 89 -11.37 -10.54 11.56
N ARG A 90 -11.21 -10.09 12.81
CA ARG A 90 -12.27 -9.47 13.62
C ARG A 90 -12.34 -7.94 13.47
N ASP A 91 -11.58 -7.34 12.55
CA ASP A 91 -11.51 -5.88 12.38
C ASP A 91 -12.74 -5.38 11.62
N GLY A 92 -13.85 -5.09 12.32
CA GLY A 92 -15.08 -4.56 11.72
C GLY A 92 -14.97 -3.16 11.11
N ARG A 93 -13.76 -2.59 10.98
CA ARG A 93 -13.53 -1.33 10.29
C ARG A 93 -13.55 -1.59 8.79
N ASN A 94 -14.61 -1.14 8.13
CA ASN A 94 -14.79 -1.31 6.69
C ASN A 94 -13.61 -0.73 5.90
N HIS A 95 -12.84 -1.60 5.24
CA HIS A 95 -11.72 -1.16 4.39
C HIS A 95 -12.23 -0.30 3.22
N ASP A 96 -13.41 -0.62 2.69
CA ASP A 96 -14.04 0.02 1.53
C ASP A 96 -14.50 1.46 1.82
N MET A 97 -14.93 1.76 3.06
CA MET A 97 -15.40 3.10 3.46
C MET A 97 -14.30 4.17 3.47
N ALA A 98 -13.03 3.79 3.35
CA ALA A 98 -11.92 4.73 3.44
C ALA A 98 -11.57 5.41 2.11
N ASN A 99 -12.32 5.14 1.03
CA ASN A 99 -12.07 5.62 -0.34
C ASN A 99 -10.58 5.54 -0.73
N ILE A 100 -10.01 4.34 -0.55
CA ILE A 100 -8.61 4.05 -0.84
C ILE A 100 -8.58 3.25 -2.13
N ASP A 101 -7.93 3.76 -3.17
CA ASP A 101 -7.75 2.99 -4.40
C ASP A 101 -6.88 1.74 -4.16
N ASN A 102 -7.00 0.74 -5.06
CA ASN A 102 -6.24 -0.50 -4.93
C ASN A 102 -4.72 -0.28 -4.90
N ALA A 103 -4.24 0.78 -5.56
CA ALA A 103 -2.82 1.13 -5.60
C ALA A 103 -2.32 1.68 -4.25
N ALA A 104 -3.05 2.61 -3.60
CA ALA A 104 -2.73 3.11 -2.27
C ALA A 104 -2.96 2.04 -1.21
N ALA A 105 -3.96 1.17 -1.36
CA ALA A 105 -4.18 0.04 -0.46
C ALA A 105 -2.95 -0.90 -0.40
N ASN A 106 -2.23 -1.08 -1.52
CA ASN A 106 -1.01 -1.87 -1.58
C ASN A 106 0.25 -1.16 -1.05
N ILE A 107 0.19 0.14 -0.72
CA ILE A 107 1.32 0.91 -0.16
C ILE A 107 1.08 1.25 1.31
N ARG A 108 -0.15 1.66 1.65
CA ARG A 108 -0.58 2.09 2.98
C ARG A 108 -0.64 0.88 3.92
N ARG A 109 -0.37 1.13 5.20
CA ARG A 109 -0.36 0.11 6.27
C ARG A 109 -1.40 0.36 7.38
N ASN A 110 -2.02 1.54 7.36
CA ASN A 110 -3.06 1.94 8.29
C ASN A 110 -4.20 2.66 7.56
N ILE A 111 -5.43 2.33 7.96
CA ILE A 111 -6.65 2.93 7.45
C ILE A 111 -6.80 4.29 8.12
N LYS A 112 -7.03 5.32 7.30
CA LYS A 112 -7.60 6.60 7.73
C LYS A 112 -8.58 6.97 6.64
N ALA A 113 -9.87 6.97 6.98
CA ALA A 113 -10.90 7.47 6.09
C ALA A 113 -10.71 8.98 5.86
N PRO A 114 -11.11 9.51 4.69
CA PRO A 114 -11.26 10.94 4.48
C PRO A 114 -12.29 11.52 5.46
N GLN A 115 -12.19 12.82 5.74
CA GLN A 115 -13.11 13.51 6.65
C GLN A 115 -14.56 13.48 6.14
N GLN A 116 -14.74 13.51 4.82
CA GLN A 116 -16.01 13.24 4.15
C GLN A 116 -15.75 12.31 2.97
N PRO A 117 -16.16 11.03 3.02
CA PRO A 117 -15.94 10.08 1.93
C PRO A 117 -16.71 10.42 0.66
N GLU A 118 -17.88 11.07 0.77
CA GLU A 118 -18.72 11.44 -0.37
C GLU A 118 -18.04 12.49 -1.28
N ILE A 119 -17.46 13.55 -0.69
CA ILE A 119 -16.71 14.54 -1.46
C ILE A 119 -15.41 13.93 -2.02
N ASP A 120 -14.75 13.06 -1.25
CA ASP A 120 -13.50 12.40 -1.69
C ASP A 120 -13.74 11.50 -2.92
N SER A 121 -14.83 10.70 -2.93
CA SER A 121 -15.18 9.79 -4.02
C SER A 121 -15.62 10.54 -5.29
N GLN A 122 -16.55 11.50 -5.17
CA GLN A 122 -17.01 12.29 -6.31
C GLN A 122 -15.89 13.13 -6.93
N LEU A 123 -15.01 13.70 -6.10
CA LEU A 123 -13.87 14.48 -6.59
C LEU A 123 -12.81 13.60 -7.24
N ALA A 124 -12.57 12.39 -6.72
CA ALA A 124 -11.66 11.42 -7.34
C ALA A 124 -12.18 10.98 -8.73
N ALA A 125 -13.46 10.63 -8.84
CA ALA A 125 -14.09 10.29 -10.12
C ALA A 125 -14.02 11.45 -11.14
N TRP A 126 -14.23 12.69 -10.68
CA TRP A 126 -14.07 13.88 -11.50
C TRP A 126 -12.62 14.08 -11.97
N VAL A 127 -11.62 13.87 -11.11
CA VAL A 127 -10.19 13.94 -11.48
C VAL A 127 -9.83 12.91 -12.54
N VAL A 128 -10.29 11.67 -12.42
CA VAL A 128 -10.06 10.61 -13.43
C VAL A 128 -10.66 11.01 -14.78
N ASN A 129 -11.96 11.31 -14.82
CA ASN A 129 -12.68 11.73 -16.03
C ASN A 129 -12.07 12.95 -16.73
N ALA A 130 -11.51 13.91 -15.98
CA ALA A 130 -10.84 15.08 -16.56
C ALA A 130 -9.41 14.77 -17.05
N ASN A 131 -8.67 13.87 -16.39
CA ASN A 131 -7.39 13.36 -16.90
C ASN A 131 -7.58 12.54 -18.19
N ASP A 132 -8.62 11.70 -18.27
CA ASP A 132 -8.96 10.91 -19.46
C ASP A 132 -9.29 11.79 -20.67
N LYS A 133 -9.77 13.01 -20.42
CA LYS A 133 -10.01 14.06 -21.43
C LYS A 133 -8.77 14.91 -21.74
N GLY A 134 -7.60 14.55 -21.22
CA GLY A 134 -6.34 15.26 -21.43
C GLY A 134 -6.21 16.59 -20.68
N ALA A 135 -7.09 16.90 -19.72
CA ALA A 135 -7.03 18.15 -18.98
C ALA A 135 -5.93 18.12 -17.90
N SER A 136 -5.03 19.10 -17.91
CA SER A 136 -3.99 19.23 -16.87
C SER A 136 -4.55 19.81 -15.57
N ILE A 137 -5.04 18.96 -14.68
CA ILE A 137 -5.65 19.38 -13.41
C ILE A 137 -4.58 19.75 -12.37
N THR A 138 -4.59 21.00 -11.90
CA THR A 138 -3.72 21.44 -10.81
C THR A 138 -4.41 21.34 -9.44
N GLY A 139 -3.63 21.26 -8.37
CA GLY A 139 -4.12 21.18 -6.99
C GLY A 139 -5.05 22.31 -6.56
N GLN A 140 -4.95 23.50 -7.17
CA GLN A 140 -5.88 24.60 -6.90
C GLN A 140 -7.25 24.38 -7.58
N VAL A 141 -7.27 23.77 -8.77
CA VAL A 141 -8.52 23.39 -9.45
C VAL A 141 -9.24 22.28 -8.66
N ILE A 142 -8.49 21.29 -8.15
CA ILE A 142 -9.01 20.23 -7.28
C ILE A 142 -9.72 20.83 -6.05
N LYS A 143 -9.07 21.75 -5.33
CA LYS A 143 -9.69 22.45 -4.19
C LYS A 143 -10.95 23.23 -4.60
N ARG A 144 -10.90 23.95 -5.73
CA ARG A 144 -12.04 24.77 -6.19
C ARG A 144 -13.25 23.90 -6.60
N LYS A 145 -13.04 22.72 -7.20
CA LYS A 145 -14.15 21.77 -7.44
C LYS A 145 -14.62 21.11 -6.13
N GLY A 146 -13.72 20.82 -5.19
CA GLY A 146 -14.10 20.38 -3.83
C GLY A 146 -15.04 21.38 -3.12
N GLN A 147 -14.71 22.67 -3.13
CA GLN A 147 -15.55 23.76 -2.62
C GLN A 147 -16.86 23.99 -3.39
N LEU A 148 -16.98 23.43 -4.60
CA LEU A 148 -18.23 23.44 -5.36
C LEU A 148 -19.08 22.24 -4.94
N LEU A 149 -18.48 21.05 -4.82
CA LEU A 149 -19.14 19.83 -4.33
C LEU A 149 -19.67 20.00 -2.88
N GLU A 150 -18.93 20.69 -2.00
CA GLU A 150 -19.38 20.95 -0.62
C GLU A 150 -20.71 21.72 -0.59
N ARG A 151 -20.83 22.75 -1.45
CA ARG A 151 -22.07 23.54 -1.63
C ARG A 151 -23.15 22.77 -2.38
N GLU A 152 -22.80 22.03 -3.44
CA GLU A 152 -23.73 21.17 -4.19
C GLU A 152 -24.40 20.11 -3.29
N LEU A 153 -23.73 19.68 -2.21
CA LEU A 153 -24.21 18.70 -1.24
C LEU A 153 -24.75 19.30 0.07
N ASN A 154 -24.78 20.64 0.21
CA ASN A 154 -25.13 21.37 1.45
C ASN A 154 -24.32 20.92 2.69
N LEU A 155 -23.02 20.66 2.52
CA LEU A 155 -22.09 20.23 3.57
C LEU A 155 -21.19 21.37 4.10
N ASP A 156 -21.64 22.61 3.92
CA ASP A 156 -20.86 23.84 4.08
C ASP A 156 -20.10 23.96 5.41
N GLY A 157 -18.81 24.32 5.31
CA GLY A 157 -17.94 24.58 6.46
C GLY A 157 -17.38 23.33 7.14
N SER A 158 -17.66 22.13 6.61
CA SER A 158 -17.22 20.87 7.19
C SER A 158 -15.80 20.48 6.75
N ILE A 159 -15.36 20.83 5.53
CA ILE A 159 -14.00 20.58 5.04
C ILE A 159 -13.19 21.88 4.90
N ARG A 160 -12.01 21.92 5.52
CA ARG A 160 -10.98 22.91 5.17
C ARG A 160 -10.09 22.39 4.03
N PHE A 161 -10.35 22.85 2.79
CA PHE A 161 -9.60 22.56 1.54
C PHE A 161 -8.15 23.12 1.52
N SER A 162 -7.38 22.77 2.55
CA SER A 162 -5.99 23.17 2.78
C SER A 162 -4.99 22.41 1.91
N ASN A 163 -3.72 22.82 1.93
CA ASN A 163 -2.63 22.03 1.34
C ASN A 163 -2.48 20.66 2.00
N GLY A 164 -2.71 20.57 3.32
CA GLY A 164 -2.68 19.30 4.07
C GLY A 164 -3.80 18.35 3.66
N TRP A 165 -5.02 18.87 3.44
CA TRP A 165 -6.14 18.09 2.91
C TRP A 165 -5.84 17.59 1.49
N LEU A 166 -5.39 18.47 0.58
CA LEU A 166 -5.06 18.10 -0.80
C LEU A 166 -4.01 16.99 -0.87
N HIS A 167 -2.97 17.07 -0.04
CA HIS A 167 -1.95 16.03 0.05
C HIS A 167 -2.51 14.69 0.55
N ARG A 168 -3.51 14.68 1.45
CA ARG A 168 -4.20 13.44 1.87
C ARG A 168 -5.08 12.87 0.76
N PHE A 169 -5.88 13.71 0.10
CA PHE A 169 -6.69 13.32 -1.06
C PHE A 169 -5.84 12.64 -2.16
N GLN A 170 -4.68 13.22 -2.48
CA GLN A 170 -3.71 12.64 -3.41
C GLN A 170 -3.13 11.30 -2.92
N GLN A 171 -2.83 11.16 -1.62
CA GLN A 171 -2.39 9.90 -1.03
C GLN A 171 -3.47 8.81 -0.95
N HIS A 172 -4.74 9.18 -1.00
CA HIS A 172 -5.87 8.23 -0.97
C HIS A 172 -6.15 7.63 -2.34
N ASN A 173 -5.97 8.42 -3.40
CA ASN A 173 -6.34 8.11 -4.78
C ASN A 173 -5.11 8.00 -5.73
N THR A 174 -3.91 7.73 -5.17
CA THR A 174 -2.57 7.72 -5.81
C THR A 174 -2.21 8.82 -6.82
N PHE A 175 -2.95 9.94 -6.86
CA PHE A 175 -2.71 11.02 -7.81
C PHE A 175 -1.32 11.65 -7.64
N LYS A 176 -0.47 11.51 -8.66
CA LYS A 176 0.82 12.20 -8.77
C LYS A 176 0.64 13.53 -9.47
N MET A 177 1.02 14.62 -8.82
CA MET A 177 1.17 15.90 -9.52
C MET A 177 2.52 15.92 -10.25
N TYR A 178 2.49 16.04 -11.57
CA TYR A 178 3.65 16.38 -12.36
C TYR A 178 3.77 17.90 -12.47
N ARG A 179 4.97 18.43 -12.26
CA ARG A 179 5.26 19.85 -12.54
C ARG A 179 5.37 19.99 -14.06
N MET A 180 4.37 20.58 -14.68
CA MET A 180 4.41 20.86 -16.12
C MET A 180 5.47 21.94 -16.40
N HIS A 181 6.61 21.52 -16.93
CA HIS A 181 7.64 22.41 -17.47
C HIS A 181 7.30 22.71 -18.93
N GLY A 182 6.32 23.59 -19.14
CA GLY A 182 5.91 24.08 -20.45
C GLY A 182 6.56 25.42 -20.79
N GLU A 183 6.73 25.69 -22.09
CA GLU A 183 7.37 26.88 -22.66
C GLU A 183 6.70 28.20 -22.24
N ALA A 184 5.45 28.16 -21.76
CA ALA A 184 4.75 29.28 -21.15
C ALA A 184 5.49 29.92 -19.95
N ALA A 185 6.42 29.20 -19.30
CA ALA A 185 7.30 29.76 -18.28
C ALA A 185 8.39 30.70 -18.84
N SER A 186 8.61 30.69 -20.17
CA SER A 186 9.52 31.58 -20.90
C SER A 186 8.80 32.80 -21.53
N ALA A 187 7.49 32.94 -21.33
CA ALA A 187 6.75 34.12 -21.76
C ALA A 187 7.20 35.34 -20.94
N ASN A 188 7.91 36.27 -21.59
CA ASN A 188 8.32 37.53 -20.98
C ASN A 188 7.07 38.29 -20.49
N SER A 189 6.99 38.54 -19.17
CA SER A 189 5.82 39.12 -18.52
C SER A 189 5.46 40.52 -19.03
N ALA A 190 6.39 41.24 -19.67
CA ALA A 190 6.11 42.51 -20.33
C ALA A 190 5.10 42.37 -21.48
N VAL A 191 5.20 41.32 -22.32
CA VAL A 191 4.35 41.13 -23.51
C VAL A 191 2.91 40.76 -23.11
N VAL A 192 2.74 40.15 -21.94
CA VAL A 192 1.44 39.70 -21.41
C VAL A 192 0.62 40.87 -20.82
N GLN A 193 1.22 42.05 -20.65
CA GLN A 193 0.55 43.24 -20.15
C GLN A 193 -0.02 44.12 -21.27
N ASP A 194 0.71 44.31 -22.38
CA ASP A 194 0.27 45.11 -23.53
C ASP A 194 -1.09 44.65 -24.10
N GLY A 195 -1.30 43.34 -24.20
CA GLY A 195 -2.56 42.76 -24.68
C GLY A 195 -3.76 42.93 -23.73
N ARG A 196 -3.56 43.44 -22.50
CA ARG A 196 -4.66 43.74 -21.56
C ARG A 196 -5.10 45.21 -21.56
N THR A 197 -4.28 46.10 -22.13
CA THR A 197 -4.55 47.55 -22.20
C THR A 197 -5.12 48.00 -23.55
N ALA A 198 -5.41 47.06 -24.45
CA ALA A 198 -5.93 47.31 -25.80
C ALA A 198 -7.42 46.90 -25.98
N LEU A 199 -8.20 46.89 -24.88
CA LEU A 199 -9.65 46.69 -24.85
C LEU A 199 -10.34 47.82 -24.07
#